data_AF-R2Y861-F1
#
_entry.id   AF-R2Y861-F1
#
_cell.length_a   1.000
_cell.length_b   1.000
_cell.length_c   1.000
_cell.angle_alpha   90.00
_cell.angle_beta   90.00
_cell.angle_gamma   90.00
#
_symmetry.space_group_name_H-M   'P 1'
#
loop_
_entity.id
_entity.type
_entity.pdbx_description
1 polymer ?
#
loop_
_entity_poly.entity_id
_entity_poly.type
_entity_poly.pdbx_seq_one_letter_code
_entity_poly.pdbx_strand_id
1 'polypeptide(L)'
;MTNYENKEMKTVEEVAQTLEKMDKKIAELNSLDQQPKKHTLKKWVLEKETLHEIKHILHEANRYEKYDEKEMAEFEKEMDSFTF
;
A
#
# COMPACT_ATOMS: atom_id res chain seq x y z
N MET A 1 -2.93 -9.58 -30.92
CA MET A 1 -3.91 -8.96 -30.00
C MET A 1 -3.82 -9.49 -28.56
N THR A 2 -2.87 -10.36 -28.23
CA THR A 2 -2.73 -11.03 -26.91
C THR A 2 -1.94 -10.25 -25.84
N ASN A 3 -1.30 -9.14 -26.20
CA ASN A 3 -0.37 -8.48 -25.28
C ASN A 3 -1.08 -7.58 -24.24
N TYR A 4 -2.27 -7.07 -24.57
CA TYR A 4 -3.03 -6.19 -23.67
C TYR A 4 -3.75 -6.95 -22.56
N GLU A 5 -4.39 -8.09 -22.87
CA GLU A 5 -5.00 -8.97 -21.86
C GLU A 5 -3.98 -9.46 -20.84
N ASN A 6 -2.78 -9.84 -21.29
CA ASN A 6 -1.69 -10.24 -20.38
C ASN A 6 -1.22 -9.08 -19.48
N LYS A 7 -1.18 -7.85 -19.99
CA LYS A 7 -0.74 -6.69 -19.19
C LYS A 7 -1.78 -6.35 -18.11
N GLU A 8 -3.06 -6.35 -18.45
CA GLU A 8 -4.14 -6.09 -17.50
C GLU A 8 -4.26 -7.17 -16.44
N MET A 9 -4.14 -8.44 -16.83
CA MET A 9 -4.16 -9.57 -15.90
C MET A 9 -2.96 -9.51 -14.94
N LYS A 10 -1.77 -9.13 -15.42
CA LYS A 10 -0.58 -8.91 -14.58
C LYS A 10 -0.79 -7.78 -13.57
N THR A 11 -1.38 -6.66 -13.98
CA THR A 11 -1.72 -5.55 -13.06
C THR A 11 -2.69 -6.01 -11.97
N VAL A 12 -3.71 -6.80 -12.32
CA VAL A 12 -4.66 -7.35 -11.34
C VAL A 12 -3.96 -8.31 -10.37
N GLU A 13 -3.06 -9.16 -10.86
CA GLU A 13 -2.24 -10.03 -10.01
C GLU A 13 -1.33 -9.23 -9.06
N GLU A 14 -0.69 -8.16 -9.54
CA GLU A 14 0.16 -7.29 -8.73
C GLU A 14 -0.65 -6.60 -7.61
N VAL A 15 -1.85 -6.09 -7.91
CA VAL A 15 -2.76 -5.54 -6.89
C VAL A 15 -3.16 -6.60 -5.86
N ALA A 16 -3.51 -7.82 -6.31
CA ALA A 16 -3.86 -8.92 -5.41
C ALA A 16 -2.69 -9.31 -4.49
N GLN A 17 -1.47 -9.39 -5.03
CA GLN A 17 -0.26 -9.68 -4.25
C GLN A 17 0.03 -8.59 -3.22
N THR A 18 -0.18 -7.31 -3.58
CA THR A 18 0.00 -6.17 -2.68
C THR A 18 -1.00 -6.22 -1.53
N LEU A 19 -2.27 -6.57 -1.80
CA LEU A 19 -3.28 -6.79 -0.75
C LEU A 19 -2.93 -7.99 0.15
N GLU A 20 -2.51 -9.13 -0.41
CA GLU A 20 -2.09 -10.28 0.41
C GLU A 20 -0.91 -9.96 1.34
N LYS A 21 0.05 -9.16 0.87
CA LYS A 21 1.18 -8.71 1.70
C LYS A 21 0.70 -7.83 2.85
N MET A 22 -0.27 -6.94 2.61
CA MET A 22 -0.89 -6.12 3.65
C MET A 22 -1.58 -7.00 4.69
N ASP A 23 -2.43 -7.93 4.27
CA ASP A 23 -3.17 -8.83 5.18
C ASP A 23 -2.22 -9.65 6.07
N LYS A 24 -1.14 -10.20 5.48
CA LYS A 24 -0.10 -10.93 6.23
C LYS A 24 0.56 -10.04 7.29
N LYS A 25 1.00 -8.85 6.92
CA LYS A 25 1.63 -7.90 7.84
C LYS A 25 0.67 -7.41 8.93
N ILE A 26 -0.61 -7.19 8.63
CA ILE A 26 -1.64 -6.85 9.64
C ILE A 26 -1.85 -8.02 10.60
N ALA A 27 -1.91 -9.26 10.10
CA ALA A 27 -2.04 -10.45 10.93
C ALA A 27 -0.83 -10.64 11.86
N GLU A 28 0.39 -10.38 11.38
CA GLU A 28 1.60 -10.35 12.21
C GLU A 28 1.56 -9.25 13.27
N LEU A 29 1.10 -8.04 12.92
CA LEU A 29 0.94 -6.96 13.91
C LEU A 29 -0.13 -7.26 14.95
N ASN A 30 -1.16 -8.06 14.61
CA ASN A 30 -2.18 -8.52 15.53
C ASN A 30 -1.69 -9.60 16.49
N SER A 31 -0.76 -10.45 16.06
CA SER A 31 -0.22 -11.53 16.89
C SER A 31 0.81 -11.03 17.91
N LEU A 32 1.41 -9.86 17.66
CA LEU A 32 2.34 -9.19 18.57
C LEU A 32 1.56 -8.42 19.65
N ASP A 33 1.19 -9.10 20.74
CA ASP A 33 0.31 -8.59 21.80
C ASP A 33 0.96 -7.57 22.78
N GLN A 34 2.09 -6.95 22.39
CA GLN A 34 2.91 -6.19 23.35
C GLN A 34 2.59 -4.68 23.42
N GLN A 35 2.04 -4.04 22.37
CA GLN A 35 1.77 -2.58 22.38
C GLN A 35 0.58 -2.13 21.48
N PRO A 36 -0.69 -2.32 21.89
CA PRO A 36 -1.85 -2.15 21.02
C PRO A 36 -1.94 -0.77 20.32
N LYS A 37 -1.57 0.32 21.00
CA LYS A 37 -1.55 1.68 20.39
C LYS A 37 -0.51 1.83 19.28
N LYS A 38 0.68 1.25 19.46
CA LYS A 38 1.76 1.28 18.45
C LYS A 38 1.41 0.40 17.25
N HIS A 39 0.69 -0.70 17.48
CA HIS A 39 0.17 -1.55 16.41
C HIS A 39 -0.91 -0.85 15.58
N THR A 40 -1.78 -0.03 16.20
CA THR A 40 -2.78 0.76 15.46
C THR A 40 -2.12 1.75 14.48
N LEU A 41 -1.13 2.52 14.94
CA LEU A 41 -0.43 3.47 14.07
C LEU A 41 0.35 2.75 12.95
N LYS A 42 1.03 1.64 13.27
CA LYS A 42 1.73 0.82 12.27
C LYS A 42 0.80 0.21 11.22
N LYS A 43 -0.39 -0.25 11.62
CA LYS A 43 -1.41 -0.74 10.68
C LYS A 43 -1.88 0.37 9.76
N TRP A 44 -2.13 1.56 10.30
CA TRP A 44 -2.56 2.71 9.51
C TRP A 44 -1.50 3.15 8.48
N VAL A 45 -0.23 3.21 8.88
CA VAL A 45 0.89 3.47 7.96
C VAL A 45 0.95 2.40 6.86
N LEU A 46 0.83 1.12 7.25
CA LEU A 46 0.86 0.01 6.31
C LEU A 46 -0.31 0.06 5.30
N GLU A 47 -1.52 0.41 5.75
CA GLU A 47 -2.68 0.60 4.87
C GLU A 47 -2.43 1.74 3.88
N LYS A 48 -1.81 2.84 4.33
CA LYS A 48 -1.47 4.00 3.48
C LYS A 48 -0.40 3.67 2.44
N GLU A 49 0.66 2.98 2.84
CA GLU A 49 1.70 2.47 1.93
C GLU A 49 1.09 1.53 0.88
N THR A 50 0.26 0.57 1.32
CA THR A 50 -0.39 -0.40 0.43
C THR A 50 -1.30 0.31 -0.58
N LEU A 51 -2.09 1.30 -0.14
CA LEU A 51 -2.93 2.10 -1.03
C LEU A 51 -2.11 2.89 -2.04
N HIS A 52 -0.98 3.47 -1.62
CA HIS A 52 -0.08 4.19 -2.53
C HIS A 52 0.54 3.26 -3.57
N GLU A 53 0.98 2.06 -3.16
CA GLU A 53 1.52 1.06 -4.07
C GLU A 53 0.47 0.56 -5.08
N ILE A 54 -0.79 0.37 -4.64
CA ILE A 54 -1.91 0.05 -5.56
C ILE A 54 -2.15 1.19 -6.55
N LYS A 55 -2.14 2.46 -6.10
CA LYS A 55 -2.27 3.62 -7.00
C LYS A 55 -1.14 3.66 -8.02
N HIS A 56 0.08 3.34 -7.61
CA HIS A 56 1.24 3.26 -8.50
C HIS A 56 1.09 2.16 -9.56
N ILE A 57 0.74 0.92 -9.14
CA ILE A 57 0.50 -0.21 -10.05
C ILE A 57 -0.60 0.13 -11.08
N LEU A 58 -1.68 0.77 -10.63
CA LEU A 58 -2.74 1.20 -11.53
C LEU A 58 -2.31 2.36 -12.46
N HIS A 59 -1.42 3.23 -12.00
CA HIS A 59 -0.84 4.28 -12.84
C HIS A 59 0.04 3.71 -13.96
N GLU A 60 0.92 2.76 -13.65
CA GLU A 60 1.76 2.06 -14.64
C GLU A 60 0.92 1.28 -15.69
N ALA A 61 -0.27 0.85 -15.28
CA ALA A 61 -1.25 0.23 -16.16
C ALA A 61 -2.06 1.23 -17.01
N ASN A 62 -1.81 2.54 -16.89
CA ASN A 62 -2.63 3.63 -17.46
C ASN A 62 -4.11 3.54 -17.03
N ARG A 63 -4.38 3.01 -15.83
CA ARG A 63 -5.71 2.88 -15.23
C ARG A 63 -5.97 3.90 -14.12
N TYR A 64 -4.95 4.63 -13.67
CA TYR A 64 -5.07 5.64 -12.63
C TYR A 64 -4.15 6.85 -12.86
N GLU A 65 -4.67 7.95 -13.38
CA GLU A 65 -3.86 9.14 -13.72
C GLU A 65 -3.51 10.04 -12.53
N LYS A 66 -4.26 9.92 -11.42
CA LYS A 66 -4.12 10.80 -10.24
C LYS A 66 -3.04 10.35 -9.26
N TYR A 67 -2.11 9.51 -9.69
CA TYR A 67 -1.00 9.08 -8.86
C TYR A 67 -0.04 10.25 -8.64
N ASP A 68 0.32 10.48 -7.39
CA ASP A 68 1.30 11.47 -7.00
C ASP A 68 2.41 10.78 -6.20
N GLU A 69 3.60 10.69 -6.79
CA GLU A 69 4.80 10.12 -6.15
C GLU A 69 5.15 10.83 -4.83
N LYS A 70 4.75 12.10 -4.68
CA LYS A 70 5.03 12.88 -3.48
C LYS A 70 4.07 12.61 -2.33
N GLU A 71 2.93 11.96 -2.59
CA GLU A 71 1.91 11.66 -1.57
C GLU A 71 2.51 10.89 -0.39
N MET A 72 3.38 9.90 -0.65
CA MET A 72 4.05 9.17 0.44
C MET A 72 5.13 9.99 1.14
N ALA A 73 5.90 10.79 0.41
CA ALA A 73 6.92 11.65 1.02
C ALA A 73 6.30 12.73 1.92
N GLU A 74 5.12 13.22 1.60
CA GLU A 74 4.34 14.13 2.45
C GLU A 74 3.77 13.39 3.65
N PHE A 75 3.21 12.19 3.45
CA PHE A 75 2.71 11.34 4.53
C PHE A 75 3.81 10.96 5.54
N GLU A 76 5.00 10.60 5.08
CA GLU A 76 6.16 10.31 5.94
C GLU A 76 6.55 11.53 6.78
N LYS A 77 6.59 12.73 6.17
CA LYS A 77 6.86 13.97 6.90
C LYS A 77 5.79 14.28 7.95
N GLU A 78 4.52 14.06 7.62
CA GLU A 78 3.43 14.21 8.60
C GLU A 78 3.58 13.20 9.74
N MET A 79 3.88 11.94 9.44
CA MET A 79 4.10 10.88 10.42
C MET A 79 5.28 11.16 11.36
N ASP A 80 6.39 11.67 10.82
CA ASP A 80 7.54 12.12 11.62
C ASP A 80 7.15 13.27 12.55
N SER A 81 6.25 14.16 12.13
CA SER A 81 5.72 15.23 12.98
C SER A 81 4.82 14.72 14.12
N PHE A 82 4.16 13.57 13.96
CA PHE A 82 3.31 12.95 14.98
C PHE A 82 4.07 12.09 16.01
N THR A 83 5.36 11.83 15.79
CA THR A 83 6.18 10.96 16.65
C THR A 83 7.11 11.71 17.60
N PHE A 84 6.99 13.04 17.70
CA PHE A 84 7.68 13.90 18.67
C PHE A 84 6.80 14.29 19.87
#